data_AF-A0A9P4Y529-F1
#
_entry.id   AF-A0A9P4Y529-F1
#
_cell.length_a   1.000
_cell.length_b   1.000
_cell.length_c   1.000
_cell.angle_alpha   90.00
_cell.angle_beta   90.00
_cell.angle_gamma   90.00
#
_symmetry.space_group_name_H-M   'P 1'
#
loop_
_entity.id
_entity.type
_entity.pdbx_description
1 polymer ?
#
loop_
_entity_poly.entity_id
_entity_poly.type
_entity_poly.pdbx_seq_one_letter_code
_entity_poly.pdbx_strand_id
1 'polypeptide(L)' 'MLLASDEFSEKFAIYKILLLLNFFSGYNQVQLHSNSRDIIIFLMLLSLFRMYTLSQDAINSIV' A
#
# COMPACT_ATOMS: atom_id res chain seq x y z
N MET A 1 9.08 -20.49 -2.73
CA MET A 1 7.87 -19.68 -2.58
C MET A 1 7.71 -18.78 -3.81
N LEU A 2 7.61 -19.38 -5.00
CA LEU A 2 7.47 -18.67 -6.30
C LEU A 2 6.38 -19.29 -7.19
N LEU A 3 6.09 -20.59 -7.02
CA LEU A 3 5.14 -21.36 -7.85
C LEU A 3 3.73 -20.77 -7.94
N ALA A 4 3.18 -20.22 -6.84
CA ALA A 4 1.80 -19.73 -6.83
C ALA A 4 1.61 -18.41 -7.61
N SER A 5 2.64 -17.55 -7.63
CA SER A 5 2.59 -16.27 -8.35
C SER A 5 2.69 -16.50 -9.86
N ASP A 6 3.59 -17.40 -10.26
CA ASP A 6 3.80 -17.72 -11.67
C ASP A 6 2.56 -18.40 -12.25
N GLU A 7 1.95 -19.34 -11.52
CA GLU A 7 0.71 -20.01 -11.92
C GLU A 7 -0.47 -19.03 -12.06
N PHE A 8 -0.60 -18.07 -11.13
CA PHE A 8 -1.63 -17.04 -11.23
C PHE A 8 -1.42 -16.14 -12.45
N SER A 9 -0.18 -15.71 -12.69
CA SER A 9 0.16 -14.80 -13.80
C SER A 9 -0.16 -15.43 -15.16
N GLU A 10 0.23 -16.69 -15.37
CA GLU A 10 -0.06 -17.41 -16.62
C GLU A 10 -1.56 -17.52 -16.89
N LYS A 11 -2.35 -17.84 -15.86
CA LYS A 11 -3.81 -17.92 -15.95
C LYS A 11 -4.45 -16.55 -16.16
N PHE A 12 -3.93 -15.52 -15.50
CA PHE A 12 -4.45 -14.16 -15.57
C PHE A 12 -4.20 -13.50 -16.94
N ALA A 13 -3.06 -13.77 -17.57
CA ALA A 13 -2.64 -13.14 -18.83
C ALA A 13 -3.57 -13.43 -20.03
N ILE A 14 -4.42 -14.45 -19.95
CA ILE A 14 -5.34 -14.85 -21.03
C ILE A 14 -6.62 -14.00 -21.03
N TYR A 15 -6.92 -13.31 -19.94
CA TYR A 15 -8.13 -12.49 -19.83
C TYR A 15 -7.91 -11.10 -20.43
N LYS A 16 -8.90 -10.60 -21.18
CA LYS A 16 -8.97 -9.17 -21.53
C LYS A 16 -9.34 -8.38 -20.28
N ILE A 17 -8.40 -7.58 -19.79
CA ILE A 17 -8.60 -6.76 -18.60
C ILE A 17 -9.60 -5.64 -18.93
N LEU A 18 -10.76 -5.67 -18.27
CA LEU A 18 -11.79 -4.63 -18.40
C LEU A 18 -11.73 -3.63 -17.23
N LEU A 19 -11.19 -4.05 -16.08
CA LEU A 19 -11.18 -3.26 -14.85
C LEU A 19 -10.02 -3.68 -13.96
N LEU A 20 -9.25 -2.71 -13.48
CA LEU A 20 -8.25 -2.87 -12.42
C LEU A 20 -8.74 -2.11 -11.19
N LEU A 21 -8.97 -2.82 -10.09
CA LEU A 21 -9.48 -2.25 -8.85
C LEU A 21 -8.36 -2.08 -7.83
N ASN A 22 -8.32 -0.90 -7.20
CA ASN A 22 -7.49 -0.65 -6.03
C ASN A 22 -8.41 -0.50 -4.82
N PHE A 23 -8.40 -1.49 -3.93
CA PHE A 23 -9.15 -1.46 -2.67
C PHE A 23 -8.38 -0.78 -1.53
N PHE A 24 -7.19 -0.26 -1.82
CA PHE A 24 -6.32 0.43 -0.88
C PHE A 24 -5.99 -0.40 0.37
N SER A 25 -5.98 -1.73 0.29
CA SER A 25 -5.46 -2.68 1.28
C SER A 25 -5.63 -2.33 2.78
N GLY A 26 -6.69 -1.63 3.19
CA GLY A 26 -6.86 -1.16 4.57
C GLY A 26 -5.98 0.02 5.00
N TYR A 27 -5.30 0.69 4.07
CA TYR A 27 -4.58 1.95 4.30
C TYR A 27 -5.49 3.01 4.92
N ASN A 28 -4.91 3.87 5.76
CA ASN A 28 -5.62 4.86 6.57
C ASN A 28 -6.60 4.28 7.61
N GLN A 29 -6.71 2.95 7.74
CA GLN A 29 -7.53 2.28 8.75
C GLN A 29 -6.67 1.63 9.84
N VAL A 30 -5.43 1.27 9.52
CA VAL A 30 -4.46 0.68 10.47
C VAL A 30 -3.61 1.79 11.11
N GLN A 31 -3.56 1.83 12.44
CA GLN A 31 -2.70 2.78 13.15
C GLN A 31 -1.23 2.38 13.08
N LEU A 32 -0.35 3.37 12.91
CA LEU A 32 1.08 3.19 13.06
C LEU A 32 1.45 3.07 14.54
N HIS A 33 2.41 2.20 14.82
CA HIS A 33 3.06 2.12 16.12
C HIS A 33 3.58 3.51 16.54
N SER A 34 3.43 3.87 17.81
CA SER A 34 3.74 5.22 18.32
C SER A 34 5.13 5.70 17.92
N ASN A 35 6.12 4.82 18.05
CA ASN A 35 7.52 5.13 17.76
C ASN A 35 7.82 5.26 16.26
N SER A 36 6.92 4.78 15.39
CA SER A 36 7.09 4.81 13.94
C SER A 36 6.42 6.01 13.28
N ARG A 37 5.64 6.80 14.03
CA ARG A 37 4.89 7.95 13.49
C ARG A 37 5.79 9.10 13.04
N ASP A 38 7.00 9.23 13.58
CA ASP A 38 7.97 10.25 13.14
C ASP A 38 8.67 9.88 11.83
N ILE A 39 8.57 8.62 11.41
CA ILE A 39 9.23 8.12 10.19
C ILE A 39 8.49 8.61 8.94
N ILE A 40 7.18 8.87 9.07
CA ILE A 40 6.32 9.31 7.97
C ILE A 40 5.86 10.74 8.24
N ILE A 41 6.74 11.66 7.91
CA ILE A 41 6.48 13.10 7.92
C ILE A 41 6.54 13.59 6.49
N PHE A 42 5.58 14.41 6.07
CA PHE A 42 5.59 15.05 4.76
C PHE A 42 5.41 16.56 4.88
N LEU A 43 6.12 17.29 4.02
CA LEU A 43 6.05 18.73 3.95
C LEU A 43 5.07 19.14 2.85
N MET A 44 4.10 19.96 3.22
CA MET A 44 3.32 20.76 2.28
C MET A 44 3.83 22.20 2.31
N LEU A 45 3.43 23.00 1.32
CA LEU A 45 3.92 24.36 1.04
C LEU A 45 4.15 25.25 2.27
N LEU A 46 3.34 25.10 3.34
CA LEU A 46 3.39 25.93 4.54
C LEU A 46 3.41 25.13 5.85
N SER A 47 3.39 23.79 5.81
CA SER A 47 3.20 23.00 7.03
C SER A 47 3.76 21.60 6.92
N LEU A 48 4.32 21.15 8.04
CA LEU A 48 4.81 19.80 8.23
C LEU A 48 3.69 18.94 8.82
N PHE A 49 3.37 17.83 8.16
CA PHE A 49 2.32 16.91 8.58
C PHE A 49 2.91 15.57 8.97
N ARG A 50 2.32 14.98 10.01
CA ARG A 50 2.68 13.67 10.53
C ARG A 50 1.55 12.69 10.27
N MET A 51 1.89 11.51 9.76
CA MET A 51 0.90 10.44 9.60
C MET A 51 0.81 9.56 10.85
N TYR A 52 -0.43 9.25 11.23
CA TYR A 52 -0.74 8.39 12.39
C TYR A 52 -1.25 7.00 11.97
N THR A 53 -1.53 6.83 10.68
CA THR A 53 -2.04 5.61 10.06
C THR A 53 -1.15 5.18 8.90
N LEU A 54 -1.20 3.90 8.55
CA LEU A 54 -0.42 3.31 7.48
C LEU A 54 -0.74 4.00 6.14
N SER A 55 0.28 4.60 5.51
CA SER A 55 0.16 5.26 4.21
C SER A 55 0.20 4.26 3.07
N GLN A 56 -0.39 4.64 1.93
CA GLN A 56 -0.57 3.75 0.76
C GLN A 56 0.74 3.35 0.07
N ASP A 57 1.82 4.10 0.32
CA ASP A 57 3.08 4.00 -0.43
C ASP A 57 4.30 3.70 0.46
N ALA A 58 4.10 3.27 1.72
CA ALA A 58 5.23 2.85 2.54
C ALA A 58 5.74 1.47 2.07
N ILE A 59 7.07 1.25 2.06
CA ILE A 59 7.69 0.06 1.44
C ILE A 59 7.12 -1.27 1.98
N ASN A 60 6.70 -1.30 3.26
CA ASN A 60 6.11 -2.47 3.92
C ASN A 60 4.60 -2.33 4.14
N SER A 61 3.92 -1.49 3.35
CA SER A 61 2.53 -1.14 3.59
C SER A 61 1.54 -2.12 2.94
N ILE A 62 2.01 -2.96 2.02
CA ILE A 62 1.20 -4.01 1.40
C ILE A 62 0.96 -5.12 2.44
N VAL A 63 -0.28 -5.19 2.94
CA VAL A 63 -0.83 -6.31 3.72
C VAL A 63 -1.31 -7.41 2.79
#